data_AF-A0A3N5FX96-F1
#
_entry.id   AF-A0A3N5FX96-F1
#
_cell.length_a   1.000
_cell.length_b   1.000
_cell.length_c   1.000
_cell.angle_alpha   90.00
_cell.angle_beta   90.00
_cell.angle_gamma   90.00
#
_symmetry.space_group_name_H-M   'P 1'
#
loop_
_entity.id
_entity.type
_entity.pdbx_description
1 polymer ?
#
loop_
_entity_poly.entity_id
_entity_poly.type
_entity_poly.pdbx_seq_one_letter_code
_entity_poly.pdbx_strand_id
1 'polypeptide(L)' 'MAEVLVVRLLAPASPDSPGAEWLVVDSSGARRGNVQSGDPANAAALAAGRRVFVLVPGTA' A
#
# COMPACT_ATOMS: atom_id res chain seq x y z
N MET A 1 -9.09 3.74 17.30
CA MET A 1 -7.61 3.65 17.20
C MET A 1 -7.20 4.18 15.84
N ALA A 2 -6.10 4.91 15.75
CA ALA A 2 -5.65 5.46 14.46
C ALA A 2 -5.07 4.33 13.59
N GLU A 3 -5.61 4.18 12.38
CA GLU A 3 -5.10 3.26 11.37
C GLU A 3 -4.37 4.04 10.27
N VAL A 4 -3.37 3.42 9.69
CA VAL A 4 -2.60 3.98 8.58
C VAL A 4 -2.62 3.03 7.40
N LEU A 5 -2.70 3.58 6.20
CA LEU A 5 -2.56 2.85 4.95
C LEU A 5 -1.11 3.00 4.48
N VAL A 6 -0.42 1.88 4.25
CA VAL A 6 0.91 1.86 3.67
C VAL A 6 0.79 1.33 2.25
N VAL A 7 1.27 2.10 1.27
CA VAL A 7 1.31 1.74 -0.16
C VAL A 7 2.77 1.70 -0.60
N ARG A 8 3.24 0.55 -1.07
CA ARG A 8 4.55 0.38 -1.70
C ARG A 8 4.38 0.34 -3.21
N LEU A 9 4.96 1.32 -3.90
CA LEU A 9 5.05 1.30 -5.35
C LEU A 9 6.12 0.30 -5.79
N LEU A 10 5.81 -0.46 -6.84
CA LEU A 10 6.68 -1.48 -7.38
C LEU A 10 7.24 -1.00 -8.72
N ALA A 11 8.52 -1.31 -8.98
CA ALA A 11 9.06 -1.17 -10.32
C ALA A 11 8.39 -2.21 -11.25
N PRO A 12 8.02 -1.83 -12.47
CA PRO A 12 7.40 -2.77 -13.40
C PRO A 12 8.41 -3.85 -13.81
N ALA A 13 8.21 -5.08 -13.36
CA ALA A 13 9.03 -6.22 -13.74
C ALA A 13 8.56 -6.88 -15.06
N SER A 14 7.28 -6.73 -15.39
CA SER A 14 6.62 -7.20 -16.61
C SER A 14 5.34 -6.38 -16.83
N PRO A 15 4.74 -6.38 -18.04
CA PRO A 15 3.51 -5.61 -18.32
C PRO A 15 2.32 -6.01 -17.43
N ASP A 16 2.26 -7.27 -16.98
CA ASP A 16 1.22 -7.78 -16.09
C ASP A 16 1.60 -7.73 -14.59
N SER A 17 2.77 -7.19 -14.26
CA SER A 17 3.20 -7.07 -12.87
C SER A 17 2.35 -6.04 -12.12
N PRO A 18 2.02 -6.29 -10.84
CA PRO A 18 1.31 -5.32 -10.02
C PRO A 18 2.14 -4.03 -9.89
N GLY A 19 1.47 -2.88 -10.01
CA GLY A 19 2.12 -1.56 -9.86
C GLY A 19 2.37 -1.18 -8.41
N ALA A 20 1.65 -1.79 -7.46
CA ALA A 20 1.80 -1.55 -6.04
C ALA A 20 1.38 -2.74 -5.17
N GLU A 21 1.84 -2.72 -3.93
CA GLU A 21 1.30 -3.49 -2.81
C GLU A 21 0.87 -2.55 -1.69
N TRP A 22 -0.16 -2.92 -0.93
CA TRP A 22 -0.61 -2.11 0.20
C TRP A 22 -1.16 -2.95 1.33
N LEU A 23 -1.13 -2.36 2.54
CA LEU A 23 -1.71 -2.95 3.74
C LEU A 23 -2.13 -1.85 4.73
N VAL A 24 -3.10 -2.17 5.58
CA VAL A 24 -3.52 -1.32 6.70
C VAL A 24 -2.79 -1.76 7.96
N VAL A 25 -2.27 -0.78 8.72
CA VAL A 25 -1.58 -1.00 9.99
C VAL A 25 -2.31 -0.26 11.09
N ASP A 26 -2.41 -0.87 12.27
CA ASP A 26 -2.87 -0.16 13.46
C ASP A 26 -1.74 0.64 14.13
N SER A 27 -2.07 1.33 15.22
CA SER A 27 -1.12 2.18 15.95
C SER A 27 0.03 1.43 16.64
N SER A 28 -0.05 0.10 16.75
CA SER A 28 1.01 -0.74 17.31
C SER A 28 1.98 -1.30 16.24
N GLY A 29 1.69 -1.04 14.97
CA GLY A 29 2.44 -1.64 13.87
C GLY A 29 1.89 -2.99 13.40
N ALA A 30 0.77 -3.47 13.96
CA ALA A 30 0.18 -4.73 13.56
C ALA A 30 -0.65 -4.57 12.28
N ARG A 31 -0.46 -5.50 11.32
CA ARG A 31 -1.24 -5.52 10.09
C ARG A 31 -2.71 -5.85 10.37
N ARG A 32 -3.60 -5.19 9.64
CA ARG A 32 -5.04 -5.45 9.65
C ARG A 32 -5.41 -6.08 8.30
N GLY A 33 -5.69 -7.38 8.32
CA GLY A 33 -5.99 -8.16 7.12
C GLY A 33 -4.74 -8.59 6.33
N ASN A 34 -4.96 -8.95 5.07
CA ASN A 34 -3.92 -9.42 4.16
C ASN A 34 -3.30 -8.25 3.39
N VAL A 35 -2.05 -8.44 2.96
CA VAL A 35 -1.43 -7.57 1.96
C VAL A 35 -2.19 -7.75 0.64
N GLN A 36 -2.46 -6.64 -0.03
CA GLN A 36 -3.08 -6.61 -1.34
C GLN A 36 -2.09 -6.08 -2.37
N SER A 37 -2.25 -6.48 -3.63
CA SER A 37 -1.40 -6.08 -4.75
C SER A 37 -2.24 -5.74 -5.98
N GLY A 38 -1.78 -4.80 -6.80
CA GLY A 38 -2.43 -4.44 -8.05
C GLY A 38 -2.17 -3.00 -8.46
N ASP A 39 -3.12 -2.41 -9.19
CA ASP A 39 -3.09 -0.98 -9.52
C ASP A 39 -3.17 -0.14 -8.23
N PRO A 40 -2.28 0.85 -8.02
CA PRO A 40 -2.31 1.72 -6.84
C PRO A 40 -3.63 2.47 -6.64
N ALA A 41 -4.39 2.74 -7.71
CA ALA A 41 -5.72 3.35 -7.61
C ALA A 41 -6.69 2.51 -6.77
N ASN A 42 -6.52 1.19 -6.75
CA ASN A 42 -7.35 0.29 -5.93
C ASN A 42 -7.16 0.52 -4.42
N ALA A 43 -6.01 1.05 -4.01
CA ALA A 43 -5.74 1.38 -2.61
C ALA A 43 -6.52 2.63 -2.14
N ALA A 44 -7.02 3.46 -3.07
CA ALA A 44 -7.73 4.70 -2.73
C ALA A 44 -8.98 4.46 -1.87
N ALA A 45 -9.67 3.33 -2.07
CA ALA A 45 -10.82 2.93 -1.26
C ALA A 45 -10.47 2.76 0.24
N LEU A 46 -9.19 2.52 0.57
CA LEU A 46 -8.72 2.34 1.94
C LEU A 46 -8.14 3.61 2.56
N ALA A 47 -8.03 4.71 1.80
CA ALA A 47 -7.39 5.94 2.25
C ALA A 47 -8.30 6.82 3.13
N ALA A 48 -9.63 6.69 2.99
CA ALA A 48 -10.59 7.54 3.68
C ALA A 48 -10.41 7.50 5.21
N GLY A 49 -10.14 8.66 5.82
CA GLY A 49 -9.95 8.80 7.27
C GLY A 49 -8.65 8.23 7.82
N ARG A 50 -7.74 7.73 6.96
CA ARG A 50 -6.44 7.18 7.36
C ARG A 50 -5.31 8.08 6.89
N ARG A 51 -4.20 8.09 7.64
CA ARG A 51 -2.94 8.63 7.10
C ARG A 51 -2.40 7.65 6.07
N VAL A 52 -1.90 8.18 4.95
CA VAL A 52 -1.35 7.38 3.86
C VAL A 52 0.16 7.58 3.81
N PHE A 53 0.91 6.49 3.87
CA PHE A 53 2.35 6.46 3.63
C PHE A 53 2.62 5.79 2.29
N VAL A 54 3.30 6.51 1.40
CA VAL A 54 3.71 5.97 0.10
C VAL A 54 5.21 5.70 0.12
N LEU A 55 5.58 4.46 -0.14
CA LEU A 55 6.96 4.01 -0.27
C LEU A 55 7.27 3.90 -1.76
N VAL A 56 8.24 4.68 -2.22
CA VAL A 56 8.75 4.63 -3.60
C VAL A 56 10.03 3.79 -3.65
N PRO A 57 10.27 3.03 -4.75
CA PRO A 57 11.54 2.35 -4.96
C PRO A 57 12.70 3.34 -4.88
N GLY A 58 13.67 3.06 -4.01
CA GLY A 58 14.88 3.88 -3.87
C GLY A 58 15.96 3.56 -4.89
N THR A 59 15.77 2.51 -5.69
CA THR A 59 16.70 2.00 -6.69
C THR A 59 15.94 1.71 -7.99
N ALA A 60 16.50 2.15 -9.11
CA ALA A 60 15.97 1.94 -10.46
C ALA A 60 16.36 0.56 -11.01
#